data_AF-K6U7F0-F1
#
_entry.id   AF-K6U7F0-F1
#
_cell.length_a   1.000
_cell.length_b   1.000
_cell.length_c   1.000
_cell.angle_alpha   90.00
_cell.angle_beta   90.00
_cell.angle_gamma   90.00
#
_symmetry.space_group_name_H-M   'P 1'
#
loop_
_entity.id
_entity.type
_entity.pdbx_description
1 polymer ?
#
loop_
_entity_poly.entity_id
_entity_poly.type
_entity_poly.pdbx_seq_one_letter_code
_entity_poly.pdbx_strand_id
1 'polypeptide(L)' 'MKEKILEIFIEVIGNDEIAEDLDLDLFEAGLLDSLAIIEILLKIEEKLGIKLQPTDLEREDMATVNKLSEFLENRK' A
#
# COMPACT_ATOMS: atom_id res chain seq x y z
N MET A 1 3.74 -11.78 1.82
CA MET A 1 2.92 -10.60 2.19
C MET A 1 2.79 -9.66 1.02
N LYS A 2 3.89 -9.39 0.30
CA LYS A 2 3.96 -8.58 -0.93
C LYS A 2 2.86 -8.84 -1.96
N GLU A 3 2.61 -10.08 -2.38
CA GLU A 3 1.57 -10.36 -3.41
C GLU A 3 0.18 -9.84 -3.01
N LYS A 4 -0.21 -9.99 -1.74
CA LYS A 4 -1.50 -9.49 -1.25
C LYS A 4 -1.54 -7.95 -1.22
N ILE A 5 -0.43 -7.32 -0.85
CA ILE A 5 -0.33 -5.86 -0.84
C ILE A 5 -0.40 -5.34 -2.27
N LEU A 6 0.38 -5.93 -3.17
CA LEU A 6 0.35 -5.58 -4.59
C LEU A 6 -1.07 -5.68 -5.16
N GLU A 7 -1.78 -6.78 -4.89
CA GLU A 7 -3.15 -6.96 -5.34
C GLU A 7 -4.09 -5.87 -4.81
N ILE A 8 -3.93 -5.43 -3.55
CA ILE A 8 -4.68 -4.31 -2.96
C ILE A 8 -4.36 -3.01 -3.69
N PHE A 9 -3.09 -2.73 -3.98
CA PHE A 9 -2.68 -1.52 -4.68
C PHE A 9 -3.22 -1.48 -6.10
N ILE A 10 -3.11 -2.58 -6.85
CA ILE A 10 -3.67 -2.68 -8.21
C ILE A 10 -5.19 -2.49 -8.17
N GLU A 11 -5.87 -3.04 -7.16
CA GLU A 11 -7.33 -2.91 -7.04
C GLU A 11 -7.79 -1.48 -6.69
N VAL A 12 -7.01 -0.74 -5.88
CA VAL A 12 -7.35 0.64 -5.48
C VAL A 12 -6.91 1.65 -6.53
N ILE A 13 -5.69 1.53 -7.03
CA ILE A 13 -5.11 2.47 -8.00
C ILE A 13 -5.59 2.16 -9.42
N GLY A 14 -5.95 0.90 -9.69
CA GLY A 14 -6.38 0.46 -11.02
C GLY A 14 -5.25 0.43 -12.04
N ASN A 15 -3.99 0.39 -11.59
CA ASN A 15 -2.83 0.29 -12.47
C ASN A 15 -2.03 -0.98 -12.18
N ASP A 16 -1.94 -1.86 -13.18
CA ASP A 16 -1.15 -3.10 -13.11
C ASP A 16 0.35 -2.87 -13.31
N GLU A 17 0.79 -1.72 -13.82
CA GLU A 17 2.21 -1.37 -13.98
C GLU A 17 2.98 -1.35 -12.65
N ILE A 18 2.28 -1.18 -11.52
CA ILE A 18 2.85 -1.26 -10.17
C ILE A 18 3.44 -2.65 -9.90
N ALA A 19 2.95 -3.69 -10.58
CA ALA A 19 3.52 -5.04 -10.49
C ALA A 19 4.88 -5.17 -11.17
N GLU A 20 5.18 -4.30 -12.13
CA GLU A 20 6.47 -4.27 -12.82
C GLU A 20 7.54 -3.58 -11.97
N ASP A 21 7.16 -2.56 -11.21
CA ASP A 21 8.05 -1.83 -10.29
C ASP A 21 7.41 -1.59 -8.92
N LEU A 22 7.79 -2.44 -7.95
CA LEU A 22 7.30 -2.39 -6.57
C LEU A 22 7.94 -1.26 -5.74
N ASP A 23 8.99 -0.63 -6.26
CA ASP A 23 9.67 0.53 -5.69
C ASP A 23 9.24 1.84 -6.37
N LEU A 24 8.28 1.78 -7.29
CA LEU A 24 7.66 2.95 -7.88
C LEU A 24 7.03 3.81 -6.79
N ASP A 25 7.45 5.07 -6.71
CA ASP A 25 6.86 6.04 -5.80
C ASP A 25 5.50 6.49 -6.32
N LEU A 26 4.44 5.97 -5.70
CA LEU A 26 3.07 6.19 -6.14
C LEU A 26 2.57 7.60 -5.82
N PHE A 27 3.20 8.29 -4.85
CA PHE A 27 2.92 9.70 -4.61
C PHE A 27 3.51 10.57 -5.72
N GLU A 28 4.77 10.32 -6.11
CA GLU A 28 5.40 11.05 -7.23
C GLU A 28 4.71 10.75 -8.56
N ALA A 29 4.26 9.50 -8.76
CA ALA A 29 3.46 9.11 -9.92
C ALA A 29 2.04 9.72 -9.92
N GLY A 30 1.61 10.34 -8.81
CA GLY A 30 0.25 10.89 -8.66
C GLY A 30 -0.85 9.83 -8.67
N LEU A 31 -0.48 8.59 -8.35
CA LEU A 31 -1.38 7.44 -8.30
C LEU A 31 -1.98 7.24 -6.91
N LEU A 32 -1.33 7.77 -5.88
CA LEU A 32 -1.71 7.60 -4.49
C LEU A 32 -2.12 8.93 -3.86
N ASP A 33 -3.43 9.07 -3.64
CA ASP A 33 -4.07 10.20 -2.97
C ASP A 33 -4.46 9.87 -1.53
N SER A 34 -4.84 10.89 -0.76
CA SER A 34 -5.33 10.73 0.61
C SER A 34 -6.50 9.76 0.75
N LEU A 35 -7.37 9.67 -0.28
CA LEU A 35 -8.46 8.70 -0.34
C LEU A 35 -7.97 7.28 -0.68
N ALA A 36 -7.06 7.15 -1.63
CA ALA A 36 -6.47 5.87 -2.01
C ALA A 36 -5.76 5.22 -0.82
N ILE A 37 -5.07 6.02 0.01
CA ILE A 37 -4.49 5.60 1.28
C ILE A 37 -5.55 4.96 2.17
N ILE A 38 -6.64 5.65 2.45
CA ILE A 38 -7.72 5.15 3.32
C ILE A 38 -8.28 3.84 2.77
N GLU A 39 -8.50 3.73 1.46
CA GLU A 39 -8.96 2.50 0.80
C GLU A 39 -7.98 1.33 0.93
N ILE A 40 -6.68 1.58 0.71
CA ILE A 40 -5.62 0.59 0.88
C ILE A 40 -5.62 0.09 2.33
N LEU A 41 -5.71 0.98 3.33
CA LEU A 41 -5.75 0.60 4.74
C LEU A 41 -6.97 -0.26 5.08
N LEU A 42 -8.14 0.09 4.56
CA LEU A 42 -9.37 -0.69 4.75
C LEU A 42 -9.23 -2.10 4.15
N LYS A 43 -8.73 -2.21 2.91
CA LYS A 43 -8.51 -3.51 2.28
C LYS A 43 -7.46 -4.35 3.00
N ILE A 44 -6.42 -3.71 3.56
CA ILE A 44 -5.43 -4.40 4.40
C ILE A 44 -6.11 -4.95 5.66
N GLU A 45 -6.94 -4.15 6.34
CA GLU A 45 -7.72 -4.62 7.49
C GLU A 45 -8.62 -5.81 7.10
N GLU A 46 -9.30 -5.76 5.96
CA GLU A 46 -10.18 -6.84 5.48
C GLU A 46 -9.42 -8.12 5.06
N LYS A 47 -8.32 -8.00 4.29
CA LYS A 47 -7.58 -9.15 3.74
C LYS A 47 -6.54 -9.74 4.69
N LEU A 48 -5.96 -8.92 5.56
CA LEU A 48 -4.89 -9.29 6.47
C LEU A 48 -5.31 -9.27 7.94
N GLY A 49 -6.43 -8.62 8.29
CA GLY A 49 -6.87 -8.47 9.68
C GLY A 49 -6.04 -7.46 10.46
N ILE A 50 -5.25 -6.61 9.78
CA ILE A 50 -4.36 -5.64 10.41
C ILE A 50 -5.03 -4.27 10.37
N LYS A 51 -5.39 -3.76 11.55
CA LYS A 51 -5.92 -2.41 11.69
C LYS A 51 -4.80 -1.39 11.65
N LEU A 52 -4.79 -0.57 10.61
CA LEU A 52 -3.81 0.51 10.41
C LEU A 52 -4.51 1.86 10.39
N GLN A 53 -3.82 2.87 10.90
CA GLN A 53 -4.23 4.26 10.76
C GLN A 53 -3.20 5.00 9.91
N PRO A 54 -3.61 6.06 9.19
CA PRO A 54 -2.66 6.90 8.46
C PRO A 54 -1.63 7.58 9.37
N THR A 55 -1.87 7.62 10.70
CA THR A 55 -0.92 8.09 11.70
C THR A 55 0.10 7.03 12.14
N ASP A 56 -0.14 5.75 11.85
CA ASP A 56 0.80 4.66 12.15
C ASP A 56 1.89 4.52 11.09
N LEU A 57 1.68 5.11 9.91
CA LEU A 57 2.53 4.99 8.72
C LEU A 57 3.07 6.37 8.37
N GLU A 58 4.34 6.45 8.00
CA GLU A 58 4.85 7.67 7.39
C GLU A 58 4.51 7.70 5.90
N ARG A 59 4.50 8.90 5.30
CA ARG A 59 4.30 9.05 3.85
C ARG A 59 5.24 8.15 3.06
N GLU A 60 6.46 8.03 3.54
CA GLU A 60 7.49 7.22 2.91
C GLU A 60 7.15 5.72 2.97
N ASP A 61 6.58 5.21 4.07
CA ASP A 61 6.18 3.80 4.19
C ASP A 61 5.08 3.41 3.19
N MET A 62 4.19 4.36 2.88
CA MET A 62 3.09 4.17 1.93
C MET A 62 3.44 4.52 0.49
N ALA A 63 4.66 5.02 0.25
CA ALA A 63 5.05 5.49 -1.06
C ALA A 63 5.21 4.36 -2.08
N THR A 64 5.63 3.18 -1.61
CA THR A 64 5.88 2.02 -2.48
C THR A 64 5.29 0.74 -1.88
N VAL A 65 4.97 -0.22 -2.75
CA VAL A 65 4.46 -1.54 -2.33
C VAL A 65 5.48 -2.28 -1.46
N ASN A 66 6.76 -2.11 -1.77
CA ASN A 66 7.84 -2.71 -0.99
C ASN A 66 7.90 -2.18 0.43
N LYS A 67 7.86 -0.86 0.62
CA LYS A 67 7.91 -0.24 1.95
C LYS A 67 6.72 -0.64 2.81
N LEU A 68 5.50 -0.60 2.24
CA LEU A 68 4.32 -0.99 3.01
C LEU A 68 4.35 -2.48 3.38
N SER A 69 4.80 -3.34 2.47
CA SER A 69 4.94 -4.76 2.76
C SER A 69 5.95 -5.01 3.86
N GLU A 70 7.10 -4.33 3.83
CA GLU A 70 8.13 -4.43 4.86
C GLU A 70 7.64 -3.93 6.22
N PHE A 71 6.91 -2.81 6.24
CA PHE A 71 6.27 -2.28 7.45
C PHE A 71 5.33 -3.31 8.07
N LEU A 72 4.50 -3.96 7.24
CA LEU A 72 3.54 -4.96 7.71
C LEU A 72 4.19 -6.27 8.14
N GLU A 73 5.31 -6.64 7.52
CA GLU A 73 6.06 -7.83 7.87
C GLU A 73 6.79 -7.66 9.22
N ASN A 74 7.28 -6.44 9.52
CA ASN A 74 7.87 -6.08 10.80
C ASN A 74 6.86 -5.98 11.95
N ARG A 75 5.57 -5.72 11.66
CA ARG A 75 4.50 -5.66 12.67
C ARG A 75 4.00 -7.04 13.13
N LYS A 76 4.53 -8.13 12.58
CA LYS A 76 4.04 -9.50 12.79
C LYS A 76 4.67 -10.22 13.97
#